data_AF-A0A947N5R8-F1
#
_entry.id   AF-A0A947N5R8-F1
#
_cell.length_a   1.000
_cell.length_b   1.000
_cell.length_c   1.000
_cell.angle_alpha   90.00
_cell.angle_beta   90.00
_cell.angle_gamma   90.00
#
_symmetry.space_group_name_H-M   'P 1'
#
loop_
_entity.id
_entity.type
_entity.pdbx_description
1 polymer ?
#
loop_
_entity_poly.entity_id
_entity_poly.type
_entity_poly.pdbx_seq_one_letter_code
_entity_poly.pdbx_strand_id
1 'polypeptide(L)'
;MRFSSPLLALLLLVCGCTYTFRGQTAGDIKSVSIPVFENETAEFGLAERVTDELVRSFQRDGTLRIASADQADAILLGRITRVEDLPYTARADQTVEEYRFALSCVVELLNNRTQETIWSQTFNGWAVYPYTGSLENRDLAVEEAVGKLQQDLLNRIVGSW
;
A
#
# COMPACT_ATOMS: atom_id res chain seq x y z
N MET A 1 40.16 58.83 -6.38
CA MET A 1 40.04 57.88 -5.24
C MET A 1 39.21 56.69 -5.71
N ARG A 2 39.86 55.55 -5.92
CA ARG A 2 39.26 54.30 -6.40
C ARG A 2 38.81 53.50 -5.18
N PHE A 3 37.51 53.42 -4.91
CA PHE A 3 36.98 52.48 -3.92
C PHE A 3 36.61 51.18 -4.63
N SER A 4 37.59 50.29 -4.72
CA SER A 4 37.37 48.87 -5.02
C SER A 4 36.80 48.19 -3.78
N SER A 5 35.54 47.78 -3.81
CA SER A 5 34.96 46.89 -2.80
C SER A 5 34.47 45.61 -3.48
N PRO A 6 35.34 44.61 -3.69
CA PRO A 6 34.94 43.29 -4.13
C PRO A 6 34.75 42.39 -2.91
N LEU A 7 33.93 42.80 -1.93
CA LEU A 7 33.70 42.02 -0.71
C LEU A 7 32.26 41.49 -0.56
N LEU A 8 31.43 41.66 -1.60
CA LEU A 8 30.03 41.18 -1.61
C LEU A 8 29.80 39.97 -2.53
N ALA A 9 30.85 39.44 -3.16
CA ALA A 9 30.74 38.34 -4.13
C ALA A 9 31.10 36.95 -3.56
N LEU A 10 31.45 36.84 -2.27
CA LEU A 10 31.97 35.59 -1.67
C LEU A 10 30.97 34.91 -0.71
N LEU A 11 29.67 35.19 -0.83
CA LEU A 11 28.63 34.56 -0.01
C LEU A 11 27.68 33.68 -0.85
N LEU A 12 28.24 32.91 -1.80
CA LEU A 12 27.46 32.13 -2.78
C LEU A 12 27.84 30.64 -2.90
N LEU A 13 28.61 30.08 -1.97
CA LEU A 13 29.27 28.77 -2.20
C LEU A 13 29.03 27.65 -1.18
N VAL A 14 28.11 27.76 -0.22
CA VAL A 14 27.96 26.70 0.81
C VAL A 14 26.54 26.24 1.13
N CYS A 15 25.58 26.39 0.20
CA CYS A 15 24.26 25.74 0.32
C CYS A 15 24.00 24.82 -0.87
N GLY A 16 24.97 23.95 -1.15
CA GLY A 16 24.87 22.87 -2.13
C GLY A 16 24.87 21.50 -1.47
N CYS A 17 24.11 21.31 -0.38
CA CYS A 17 23.74 19.96 0.04
C CYS A 17 22.73 19.42 -0.96
N THR A 18 23.20 19.02 -2.14
CA THR A 18 22.42 18.15 -3.01
C THR A 18 22.40 16.79 -2.34
N TYR A 19 21.41 16.57 -1.46
CA TYR A 19 20.91 15.22 -1.20
C TYR A 19 20.41 14.71 -2.54
N THR A 20 21.33 14.14 -3.32
CA THR A 20 20.99 13.45 -4.55
C THR A 20 20.45 12.11 -4.08
N PHE A 21 19.17 12.08 -3.71
CA PHE A 21 18.41 10.84 -3.66
C PHE A 21 18.37 10.33 -5.10
N ARG A 22 19.45 9.65 -5.50
CA ARG A 22 19.55 8.92 -6.76
C ARG A 22 18.95 7.53 -6.57
N GLY A 23 17.87 7.45 -5.78
CA GLY A 23 16.95 6.33 -5.82
C GLY A 23 16.12 6.54 -7.07
N GLN A 24 16.13 5.53 -7.94
CA GLN A 24 15.33 5.47 -9.15
C GLN A 24 13.94 6.06 -8.86
N THR A 25 13.61 7.19 -9.51
CA THR A 25 12.29 7.80 -9.32
C THR A 25 11.26 6.75 -9.70
N ALA A 26 10.11 6.75 -9.01
CA ALA A 26 8.94 5.96 -9.38
C ALA A 26 8.37 6.44 -10.74
N GLY A 27 9.20 6.59 -11.77
CA GLY A 27 8.87 6.80 -13.17
C GLY A 27 9.51 5.71 -14.05
N ASP A 28 10.55 5.01 -13.57
CA ASP A 28 11.28 4.01 -14.35
C ASP A 28 10.79 2.57 -14.13
N ILE A 29 9.90 2.32 -13.18
CA ILE A 29 9.37 0.99 -12.88
C ILE A 29 8.18 0.75 -13.81
N LYS A 30 8.29 -0.27 -14.65
CA LYS A 30 7.25 -0.66 -15.61
C LYS A 30 6.66 -2.03 -15.29
N SER A 31 7.33 -2.78 -14.43
CA SER A 31 6.94 -4.11 -14.03
C SER A 31 7.12 -4.36 -12.55
N VAL A 32 6.19 -5.12 -11.98
CA VAL A 32 6.15 -5.42 -10.55
C VAL A 32 5.94 -6.92 -10.33
N SER A 33 6.67 -7.46 -9.36
CA SER A 33 6.40 -8.80 -8.82
C SER A 33 5.59 -8.65 -7.54
N ILE A 34 4.54 -9.45 -7.39
CA ILE A 34 3.67 -9.46 -6.21
C ILE A 34 3.70 -10.87 -5.61
N PRO A 35 4.61 -11.14 -4.66
CA PRO A 35 4.57 -12.37 -3.88
C PRO A 35 3.29 -12.45 -3.05
N VAL A 36 2.96 -13.66 -2.58
CA VAL A 36 1.87 -13.84 -1.62
C VAL A 36 2.16 -13.02 -0.37
N PHE A 37 1.16 -12.26 0.07
CA PHE A 37 1.27 -11.42 1.25
C PHE A 37 1.52 -12.28 2.49
N GLU A 38 2.30 -11.76 3.42
CA GLU A 38 2.45 -12.38 4.73
C GLU A 38 1.17 -12.16 5.56
N ASN A 39 0.79 -13.15 6.36
CA ASN A 39 -0.33 -13.03 7.27
C ASN A 39 0.16 -13.17 8.72
N GLU A 40 0.09 -12.09 9.48
CA GLU A 40 0.44 -12.07 10.91
C GLU A 40 -0.79 -12.25 11.80
N THR A 41 -1.94 -12.61 11.21
CA THR A 41 -3.22 -12.76 11.90
C THR A 41 -3.69 -14.21 11.88
N ALA A 42 -4.78 -14.49 12.59
CA ALA A 42 -5.42 -15.81 12.60
C ALA A 42 -6.38 -16.03 11.42
N GLU A 43 -6.57 -15.04 10.53
CA GLU A 43 -7.53 -15.13 9.42
C GLU A 43 -6.99 -16.01 8.29
N PHE A 44 -7.46 -17.26 8.19
CA PHE A 44 -6.98 -18.20 7.19
C PHE A 44 -7.36 -17.80 5.75
N GLY A 45 -6.43 -17.98 4.81
CA GLY A 45 -6.68 -17.73 3.38
C GLY A 45 -6.75 -16.26 2.96
N LEU A 46 -6.69 -15.31 3.90
CA LEU A 46 -6.84 -13.88 3.59
C LEU A 46 -5.64 -13.35 2.78
N ALA A 47 -4.43 -13.82 3.05
CA ALA A 47 -3.24 -13.43 2.30
C ALA A 47 -3.35 -13.78 0.81
N GLU A 48 -3.76 -15.01 0.50
CA GLU A 48 -3.98 -15.48 -0.87
C GLU A 48 -5.09 -14.67 -1.54
N ARG A 49 -6.22 -14.46 -0.86
CA ARG A 49 -7.34 -13.65 -1.36
C ARG A 49 -6.92 -12.22 -1.70
N VAL A 50 -6.22 -11.55 -0.77
CA VAL A 50 -5.72 -10.17 -0.97
C VAL A 50 -4.76 -10.13 -2.14
N THR A 51 -3.83 -11.08 -2.22
CA THR A 51 -2.82 -11.16 -3.28
C THR A 51 -3.47 -11.38 -4.64
N ASP A 52 -4.35 -12.37 -4.74
CA ASP A 52 -5.01 -12.74 -6.00
C ASP A 52 -5.84 -11.58 -6.56
N GLU A 53 -6.68 -10.97 -5.73
CA GLU A 53 -7.50 -9.83 -6.13
C GLU A 53 -6.62 -8.61 -6.48
N LEU A 54 -5.46 -8.45 -5.83
CA LEU A 54 -4.55 -7.37 -6.14
C LEU A 54 -3.89 -7.60 -7.50
N VAL A 55 -3.39 -8.80 -7.76
CA VAL A 55 -2.84 -9.20 -9.06
C VAL A 55 -3.86 -8.99 -10.18
N ARG A 56 -5.13 -9.41 -9.97
CA ARG A 56 -6.22 -9.17 -10.93
C ARG A 56 -6.43 -7.68 -11.18
N SER A 57 -6.37 -6.86 -10.14
CA SER A 57 -6.58 -5.42 -10.24
C SER A 57 -5.45 -4.73 -11.02
N PHE A 58 -4.20 -5.08 -10.79
CA PHE A 58 -3.07 -4.59 -11.59
C PHE A 58 -3.13 -5.04 -13.06
N GLN A 59 -3.50 -6.30 -13.30
CA GLN A 59 -3.68 -6.82 -14.66
C GLN A 59 -4.79 -6.06 -15.42
N ARG A 60 -5.84 -5.64 -14.71
CA ARG A 60 -6.97 -4.89 -15.28
C ARG A 60 -6.62 -3.42 -15.51
N ASP A 61 -5.94 -2.79 -14.57
CA ASP A 61 -5.55 -1.37 -14.64
C ASP A 61 -4.46 -1.13 -15.69
N GLY A 62 -3.47 -2.03 -15.79
CA GLY A 62 -2.45 -1.99 -16.82
C GLY A 62 -1.32 -0.98 -16.61
N THR A 63 -1.31 -0.22 -15.49
CA THR A 63 -0.24 0.75 -15.19
C THR A 63 1.12 0.06 -15.03
N LEU A 64 1.18 -1.10 -14.36
CA LEU A 64 2.39 -1.90 -14.20
C LEU A 64 2.18 -3.32 -14.73
N ARG A 65 3.17 -3.85 -15.46
CA ARG A 65 3.16 -5.23 -15.94
C ARG A 65 3.51 -6.19 -14.79
N ILE A 66 2.67 -7.19 -14.53
CA ILE A 66 3.03 -8.28 -13.61
C ILE A 66 4.14 -9.13 -14.24
N ALA A 67 5.22 -9.34 -13.49
CA ALA A 67 6.35 -10.16 -13.89
C ALA A 67 6.85 -11.03 -12.73
N SER A 68 7.60 -12.08 -13.06
CA SER A 68 8.30 -12.89 -12.06
C SER A 68 9.39 -12.05 -11.36
N ALA A 69 9.75 -12.44 -10.14
CA ALA A 69 10.69 -11.68 -9.30
C ALA A 69 12.07 -11.47 -9.95
N ASP A 70 12.50 -12.36 -10.84
CA ASP A 70 13.76 -12.23 -11.59
C ASP A 70 13.71 -11.20 -12.74
N GLN A 71 12.51 -10.81 -13.20
CA GLN A 71 12.32 -9.94 -14.36
C GLN A 71 11.61 -8.63 -14.05
N ALA A 72 11.09 -8.47 -12.82
CA ALA A 72 10.38 -7.27 -12.41
C ALA A 72 11.35 -6.13 -12.06
N ASP A 73 10.92 -4.88 -12.30
CA ASP A 73 11.69 -3.70 -11.90
C ASP A 73 11.56 -3.44 -10.38
N ALA A 74 10.41 -3.81 -9.81
CA ALA A 74 10.10 -3.67 -8.39
C ALA A 74 9.42 -4.91 -7.82
N ILE A 75 9.50 -5.07 -6.50
CA ILE A 75 8.78 -6.10 -5.73
C ILE A 75 7.81 -5.38 -4.79
N LEU A 76 6.54 -5.79 -4.82
CA LEU A 76 5.51 -5.31 -3.91
C LEU A 76 5.30 -6.35 -2.80
N LEU A 77 5.83 -6.06 -1.62
CA LEU A 77 5.67 -6.91 -0.45
C LEU A 77 4.51 -6.42 0.40
N GLY A 78 3.64 -7.32 0.81
CA GLY A 78 2.51 -6.99 1.66
C GLY A 78 2.47 -7.87 2.90
N ARG A 79 1.99 -7.31 4.00
CA ARG A 79 1.85 -7.98 5.30
C ARG A 79 0.57 -7.54 5.97
N ILE A 80 -0.33 -8.49 6.17
CA ILE A 80 -1.58 -8.27 6.91
C ILE A 80 -1.23 -8.28 8.39
N THR A 81 -1.30 -7.12 9.01
CA THR A 81 -0.89 -6.91 10.41
C THR A 81 -2.06 -6.94 11.38
N ARG A 82 -3.29 -6.70 10.91
CA ARG A 82 -4.48 -6.69 11.76
C ARG A 82 -5.72 -7.09 10.97
N VAL A 83 -6.53 -7.94 11.58
CA VAL A 83 -7.88 -8.29 11.15
C VAL A 83 -8.76 -8.30 12.39
N GLU A 84 -9.89 -7.62 12.34
CA GLU A 84 -10.82 -7.57 13.46
C GLU A 84 -12.27 -7.40 13.01
N ASP A 85 -13.18 -8.03 13.75
CA ASP A 85 -14.62 -7.82 13.66
C ASP A 85 -15.07 -7.00 14.88
N LEU A 86 -15.48 -5.76 14.65
CA LEU A 86 -15.86 -4.81 15.70
C LEU A 86 -17.38 -4.57 15.66
N PRO A 87 -18.08 -4.50 16.80
CA PRO A 87 -19.47 -4.05 16.82
C PRO A 87 -19.60 -2.67 16.16
N TYR A 88 -20.49 -2.53 15.19
CA TYR A 88 -20.71 -1.27 14.47
C TYR A 88 -21.97 -0.56 14.95
N THR A 89 -23.08 -1.29 15.02
CA THR A 89 -24.37 -0.79 15.52
C THR A 89 -24.91 -1.70 16.60
N ALA A 90 -25.45 -1.10 17.67
CA ALA A 90 -26.09 -1.82 18.77
C ALA A 90 -27.50 -1.26 18.99
N ARG A 91 -28.49 -2.13 19.17
CA ARG A 91 -29.84 -1.76 19.61
C ARG A 91 -29.82 -1.25 21.05
N ALA A 92 -30.91 -0.59 21.44
CA ALA A 92 -31.17 -0.17 22.82
C ALA A 92 -31.19 -1.32 23.84
N ASP A 93 -31.37 -2.57 23.39
CA ASP A 93 -31.31 -3.79 24.20
C ASP A 93 -29.91 -4.44 24.24
N GLN A 94 -28.87 -3.74 23.74
CA GLN A 94 -27.48 -4.20 23.64
C GLN A 94 -27.24 -5.36 22.67
N THR A 95 -28.21 -5.71 21.83
CA THR A 95 -27.99 -6.65 20.72
C THR A 95 -27.21 -5.94 19.61
N VAL A 96 -26.04 -6.48 19.24
CA VAL A 96 -25.27 -6.00 18.07
C VAL A 96 -25.99 -6.43 16.79
N GLU A 97 -26.39 -5.47 15.97
CA GLU A 97 -27.08 -5.74 14.69
C GLU A 97 -26.06 -5.97 13.57
N GLU A 98 -24.98 -5.19 13.57
CA GLU A 98 -23.97 -5.22 12.52
C GLU A 98 -22.56 -5.20 13.11
N TYR A 99 -21.66 -5.91 12.45
CA TYR A 99 -20.24 -5.86 12.71
C TYR A 99 -19.54 -5.16 11.55
N ARG A 100 -18.41 -4.53 11.88
CA ARG A 100 -17.46 -4.00 10.93
C ARG A 100 -16.28 -4.97 10.86
N PHE A 101 -16.10 -5.59 9.71
CA PHE A 101 -14.84 -6.22 9.36
C PHE A 101 -13.83 -5.13 9.03
N ALA A 102 -12.67 -5.14 9.66
CA ALA A 102 -11.57 -4.22 9.41
C ALA A 102 -10.25 -4.98 9.22
N LEU A 103 -9.47 -4.53 8.25
CA LEU A 103 -8.22 -5.13 7.81
C LEU A 103 -7.16 -4.02 7.69
N SER A 104 -5.98 -4.26 8.23
CA SER A 104 -4.80 -3.41 8.07
C SER A 104 -3.66 -4.20 7.44
N CYS A 105 -3.05 -3.61 6.41
CA CYS A 105 -1.92 -4.20 5.71
C CYS A 105 -0.79 -3.16 5.61
N VAL A 106 0.43 -3.55 5.97
CA VAL A 106 1.63 -2.80 5.59
C VAL A 106 2.04 -3.26 4.21
N VAL A 107 2.31 -2.32 3.30
CA VAL A 107 2.77 -2.62 1.95
C VAL A 107 4.02 -1.81 1.64
N GLU A 108 4.99 -2.49 1.04
CA GLU A 108 6.30 -1.96 0.71
C GLU A 108 6.59 -2.20 -0.78
N LEU A 109 7.06 -1.15 -1.45
CA LEU A 109 7.57 -1.27 -2.81
C LEU A 109 9.09 -1.20 -2.76
N LEU A 110 9.75 -2.29 -3.13
CA LEU A 110 11.20 -2.40 -3.18
C LEU A 110 11.70 -2.29 -4.61
N ASN A 111 12.83 -1.60 -4.79
CA ASN A 111 13.58 -1.69 -6.04
C ASN A 111 14.19 -3.09 -6.16
N ASN A 112 13.88 -3.83 -7.22
CA ASN A 112 14.33 -5.22 -7.33
C ASN A 112 15.86 -5.34 -7.49
N ARG A 113 16.51 -4.34 -8.10
CA ARG A 113 17.96 -4.35 -8.31
C ARG A 113 18.74 -3.93 -7.08
N THR A 114 18.32 -2.85 -6.41
CA THR A 114 19.06 -2.30 -5.26
C THR A 114 18.58 -2.86 -3.93
N GLN A 115 17.41 -3.49 -3.90
CA GLN A 115 16.72 -3.96 -2.68
C GLN A 115 16.40 -2.83 -1.69
N GLU A 116 16.41 -1.58 -2.17
CA GLU A 116 16.05 -0.42 -1.36
C GLU A 116 14.53 -0.20 -1.39
N THR A 117 13.97 0.16 -0.25
CA THR A 117 12.56 0.55 -0.13
C THR A 117 12.32 1.88 -0.82
N ILE A 118 11.51 1.87 -1.87
CA ILE A 118 11.05 3.07 -2.58
C ILE A 118 10.01 3.78 -1.71
N TRP A 119 9.07 3.01 -1.16
CA TRP A 119 8.12 3.49 -0.16
C TRP A 119 7.56 2.33 0.66
N SER A 120 7.09 2.65 1.86
CA SER A 120 6.36 1.76 2.76
C SER A 120 5.19 2.53 3.36
N GLN A 121 4.00 1.93 3.38
CA GLN A 121 2.78 2.56 3.88
C GLN A 121 1.78 1.53 4.40
N THR A 122 0.98 1.93 5.38
CA THR A 122 -0.16 1.14 5.86
C THR A 122 -1.43 1.49 5.09
N PHE A 123 -2.13 0.46 4.62
CA PHE A 123 -3.44 0.55 3.99
C PHE A 123 -4.48 -0.14 4.86
N ASN A 124 -5.71 0.37 4.81
CA ASN A 124 -6.81 -0.14 5.62
C ASN A 124 -8.03 -0.39 4.74
N GLY A 125 -8.66 -1.54 4.92
CA GLY A 125 -9.90 -1.93 4.27
C GLY A 125 -10.95 -2.23 5.32
N TRP A 126 -12.21 -1.88 5.06
CA TRP A 126 -13.30 -2.23 5.96
C TRP A 126 -14.66 -2.26 5.28
N ALA A 127 -15.55 -3.08 5.83
CA ALA A 127 -16.94 -3.16 5.41
C ALA A 127 -17.82 -3.56 6.61
N VAL A 128 -19.10 -3.24 6.53
CA VAL A 128 -20.09 -3.54 7.57
C VAL A 128 -20.96 -4.68 7.07
N TYR A 129 -21.30 -5.62 7.95
CA TYR A 129 -22.18 -6.73 7.65
C TYR A 129 -23.13 -7.03 8.82
N PRO A 130 -24.37 -7.48 8.54
CA PRO A 130 -25.32 -7.84 9.57
C PRO A 130 -24.97 -9.19 10.23
N TYR A 131 -25.07 -9.25 11.56
CA TYR A 131 -24.87 -10.49 12.32
C TYR A 131 -26.13 -11.33 12.37
N THR A 132 -26.35 -12.11 11.31
CA THR A 132 -27.50 -13.02 11.20
C THR A 132 -27.17 -14.46 11.64
N GLY A 133 -25.96 -14.70 12.15
CA GLY A 133 -25.44 -16.04 12.44
C GLY A 133 -24.93 -16.80 11.20
N SER A 134 -25.00 -16.21 10.01
CA SER A 134 -24.43 -16.75 8.77
C SER A 134 -23.04 -16.16 8.50
N LEU A 135 -22.13 -16.96 7.95
CA LEU A 135 -20.78 -16.51 7.55
C LEU A 135 -20.78 -15.79 6.19
N GLU A 136 -21.80 -16.00 5.36
CA GLU A 136 -21.90 -15.41 4.01
C GLU A 136 -21.83 -13.88 4.03
N ASN A 137 -22.55 -13.24 4.96
CA ASN A 137 -22.52 -11.79 5.11
C ASN A 137 -21.12 -11.27 5.49
N ARG A 138 -20.40 -12.02 6.33
CA ARG A 138 -19.02 -11.68 6.70
C ARG A 138 -18.10 -11.84 5.49
N ASP A 139 -18.24 -12.91 4.72
CA ASP A 139 -17.41 -13.15 3.54
C ASP A 139 -17.55 -12.04 2.49
N LEU A 140 -18.77 -11.55 2.26
CA LEU A 140 -19.02 -10.39 1.40
C LEU A 140 -18.35 -9.12 1.94
N ALA A 141 -18.39 -8.89 3.24
CA ALA A 141 -17.68 -7.76 3.87
C ALA A 141 -16.15 -7.90 3.75
N VAL A 142 -15.60 -9.12 3.83
CA VAL A 142 -14.17 -9.35 3.56
C VAL A 142 -13.83 -8.94 2.13
N GLU A 143 -14.61 -9.39 1.14
CA GLU A 143 -14.38 -9.02 -0.26
C GLU A 143 -14.44 -7.52 -0.49
N GLU A 144 -15.42 -6.83 0.08
CA GLU A 144 -15.54 -5.37 -0.04
C GLU A 144 -14.37 -4.65 0.65
N ALA A 145 -13.95 -5.10 1.84
CA ALA A 145 -12.82 -4.52 2.55
C ALA A 145 -11.51 -4.68 1.78
N VAL A 146 -11.27 -5.87 1.21
CA VAL A 146 -10.12 -6.14 0.34
C VAL A 146 -10.15 -5.24 -0.90
N GLY A 147 -11.32 -5.09 -1.54
CA GLY A 147 -11.49 -4.22 -2.69
C GLY A 147 -11.15 -2.74 -2.39
N LYS A 148 -11.58 -2.21 -1.24
CA LYS A 148 -11.23 -0.85 -0.82
C LYS A 148 -9.73 -0.67 -0.60
N LEU A 149 -9.10 -1.62 0.09
CA LEU A 149 -7.65 -1.61 0.32
C LEU A 149 -6.88 -1.57 -1.00
N GLN A 150 -7.32 -2.34 -1.98
CA GLN A 150 -6.70 -2.40 -3.31
C GLN A 150 -6.86 -1.11 -4.09
N GLN A 151 -8.03 -0.48 -4.04
CA GLN A 151 -8.25 0.81 -4.67
C GLN A 151 -7.30 1.87 -4.09
N ASP A 152 -7.17 1.92 -2.77
CA ASP A 152 -6.24 2.85 -2.11
C ASP A 152 -4.78 2.58 -2.49
N LEU A 153 -4.40 1.30 -2.56
CA LEU A 153 -3.06 0.90 -2.99
C LEU A 153 -2.79 1.27 -4.46
N LEU A 154 -3.71 0.97 -5.36
CA LEU A 154 -3.58 1.35 -6.77
C LEU A 154 -3.50 2.86 -6.92
N ASN A 155 -4.34 3.62 -6.22
CA ASN A 155 -4.29 5.08 -6.24
C ASN A 155 -2.94 5.62 -5.75
N ARG A 156 -2.35 5.01 -4.71
CA ARG A 156 -1.02 5.38 -4.22
C ARG A 156 0.07 5.10 -5.24
N ILE A 157 -0.07 4.01 -6.00
CA ILE A 157 0.88 3.65 -7.05
C ILE A 157 0.69 4.59 -8.22
N VAL A 158 -0.48 4.64 -8.84
CA VAL A 158 -0.80 5.51 -9.98
C VAL A 158 -0.47 6.97 -9.69
N GLY A 159 -0.79 7.48 -8.50
CA GLY A 159 -0.50 8.86 -8.11
C GLY A 159 0.97 9.17 -7.83
N SER A 160 1.86 8.18 -7.90
CA SER A 160 3.32 8.39 -7.74
C SER A 160 4.10 8.46 -9.05
N TRP A 161 3.45 8.21 -10.19
CA TRP A 161 4.03 8.31 -11.54
C TRP A 161 3.64 9.62 -12.21
#